data_AF-A0AAD4TP56-F1
#
_entry.id   AF-A0AAD4TP56-F1
#
_cell.length_a   1.000
_cell.length_b   1.000
_cell.length_c   1.000
_cell.angle_alpha   90.00
_cell.angle_beta   90.00
_cell.angle_gamma   90.00
#
_symmetry.space_group_name_H-M   'P 1'
#
loop_
_entity.id
_entity.type
_entity.pdbx_description
1 polymer ?
#
loop_
_entity_poly.entity_id
_entity_poly.type
_entity_poly.pdbx_seq_one_letter_code
_entity_poly.pdbx_strand_id
1 'polypeptide(L)'
;MFAKGTKTTHAVVIKKLNEILQARGKKRTDRAAQIEPLQLLVQITSENNLGEGIIIKIKFNITTSLYDYNPNLATYMKPEMWQKRMDCINELMNILFANPNIFVRENILEESENMHNTDQSLCVCGCIFTPVEQMDEEFTKIMQNTDPHSQEYVEHLKDEAQVCTVIERVQHYLEEKGTTEEICCVYLRPILHTYYKFDYKALQRSLTPAEG
;
A
#
# COMPACT_ATOMS: atom_id res chain seq x y z
N MET A 1 -11.14 -9.20 21.64
CA MET A 1 -9.72 -8.97 21.96
C MET A 1 -9.10 -10.28 22.42
N PHE A 2 -7.83 -10.52 22.08
CA PHE A 2 -7.10 -11.70 22.57
C PHE A 2 -7.01 -11.64 24.10
N ALA A 3 -7.31 -12.75 24.77
CA ALA A 3 -7.11 -12.85 26.21
C ALA A 3 -5.61 -12.75 26.50
N LYS A 4 -5.23 -11.84 27.40
CA LYS A 4 -3.86 -11.76 27.95
C LYS A 4 -3.53 -13.12 28.57
N GLY A 5 -2.68 -13.91 27.92
CA GLY A 5 -2.25 -15.23 28.42
C GLY A 5 -2.24 -16.37 27.40
N THR A 6 -2.85 -16.21 26.21
CA THR A 6 -2.73 -17.22 25.15
C THR A 6 -1.35 -17.10 24.48
N LYS A 7 -0.54 -18.17 24.48
CA LYS A 7 0.68 -18.23 23.65
C LYS A 7 0.28 -17.92 22.20
N THR A 8 0.68 -16.75 21.72
CA THR A 8 0.37 -16.24 20.37
C THR A 8 1.23 -17.00 19.37
N THR A 9 0.80 -18.20 19.00
CA THR A 9 1.44 -18.98 17.94
C THR A 9 1.03 -18.44 16.57
N HIS A 10 1.92 -18.55 15.57
CA HIS A 10 1.70 -18.23 14.14
C HIS A 10 0.31 -18.64 13.63
N ALA A 11 -0.14 -19.87 13.95
CA ALA A 11 -1.45 -20.40 13.55
C ALA A 11 -2.66 -19.65 14.14
N VAL A 12 -2.54 -19.09 15.34
CA VAL A 12 -3.62 -18.35 16.01
C VAL A 12 -3.82 -16.98 15.35
N VAL A 13 -2.72 -16.33 14.95
CA VAL A 13 -2.76 -15.04 14.25
C VAL A 13 -3.41 -15.19 12.88
N ILE A 14 -3.00 -16.20 12.09
CA ILE A 14 -3.61 -16.49 10.78
C ILE A 14 -5.09 -16.82 10.92
N LYS A 15 -5.46 -17.66 11.89
CA LYS A 15 -6.87 -17.99 12.14
C LYS A 15 -7.69 -16.74 12.44
N LYS A 16 -7.16 -15.81 13.26
CA LYS A 16 -7.87 -14.58 13.59
C LYS A 16 -7.94 -13.61 12.41
N LEU A 17 -6.87 -13.52 11.63
CA LEU A 17 -6.86 -12.75 10.38
C LEU A 17 -7.97 -13.23 9.44
N ASN A 18 -8.04 -14.54 9.19
CA ASN A 18 -9.07 -15.14 8.34
C ASN A 18 -10.50 -14.89 8.87
N GLU A 19 -10.70 -14.93 10.19
CA GLU A 19 -12.00 -14.58 10.81
C GLU A 19 -12.40 -13.13 10.50
N ILE A 20 -11.46 -12.18 10.60
CA ILE A 20 -11.71 -10.76 10.27
C ILE A 20 -12.00 -10.60 8.78
N LEU A 21 -11.24 -11.28 7.92
CA LEU A 21 -11.44 -11.24 6.46
C LEU A 21 -12.79 -11.82 6.05
N GLN A 22 -13.26 -12.89 6.69
CA GLN A 22 -14.60 -13.44 6.45
C GLN A 22 -15.73 -12.49 6.89
N ALA A 23 -15.46 -11.55 7.79
CA ALA A 23 -16.41 -10.53 8.21
C ALA A 23 -16.44 -9.31 7.27
N ARG A 24 -15.39 -9.13 6.45
CA ARG A 24 -15.24 -8.02 5.49
C ARG A 24 -16.34 -8.05 4.42
N GLY A 25 -16.82 -6.87 4.02
CA GLY A 25 -17.85 -6.72 2.98
C GLY A 25 -19.28 -7.14 3.37
N LYS A 26 -19.50 -7.72 4.56
CA LYS A 26 -20.85 -8.05 5.04
C LYS A 26 -21.62 -6.81 5.45
N LYS A 27 -22.89 -6.72 5.04
CA LYS A 27 -23.78 -5.56 5.27
C LYS A 27 -23.96 -5.15 6.74
N ARG A 28 -23.72 -6.05 7.71
CA ARG A 28 -23.84 -5.79 9.16
C ARG A 28 -22.51 -5.49 9.85
N THR A 29 -21.40 -5.45 9.12
CA THR A 29 -20.07 -5.21 9.71
C THR A 29 -19.75 -3.72 9.66
N ASP A 30 -19.33 -3.17 10.80
CA ASP A 30 -18.79 -1.81 10.84
C ASP A 30 -17.37 -1.80 10.26
N ARG A 31 -17.20 -1.02 9.19
CA ARG A 31 -15.96 -0.91 8.42
C ARG A 31 -14.87 -0.18 9.20
N ALA A 32 -15.26 0.80 10.02
CA ALA A 32 -14.33 1.52 10.89
C ALA A 32 -13.75 0.55 11.95
N ALA A 33 -14.64 -0.25 12.55
CA ALA A 33 -14.28 -1.25 13.54
C ALA A 33 -13.48 -2.44 12.97
N GLN A 34 -13.28 -2.56 11.64
CA GLN A 34 -12.41 -3.58 11.06
C GLN A 34 -10.92 -3.16 11.07
N ILE A 35 -10.63 -1.86 11.05
CA ILE A 35 -9.25 -1.35 10.95
C ILE A 35 -8.51 -1.54 12.28
N GLU A 36 -9.16 -1.22 13.40
CA GLU A 36 -8.56 -1.29 14.74
C GLU A 36 -8.11 -2.71 15.14
N PRO A 37 -8.91 -3.79 14.94
CA PRO A 37 -8.47 -5.16 15.17
C PRO A 37 -7.26 -5.57 14.34
N LEU A 38 -7.15 -5.08 13.09
CA LEU A 38 -6.01 -5.38 12.23
C LEU A 38 -4.74 -4.66 12.71
N GLN A 39 -4.85 -3.41 13.14
CA GLN A 39 -3.72 -2.68 13.74
C GLN A 39 -3.23 -3.35 15.04
N LEU A 40 -4.16 -3.79 15.90
CA LEU A 40 -3.81 -4.56 17.10
C LEU A 40 -3.12 -5.89 16.74
N LEU A 41 -3.55 -6.56 15.68
CA LEU A 41 -2.89 -7.78 15.19
C LEU A 41 -1.46 -7.50 14.73
N VAL A 42 -1.19 -6.38 14.06
CA VAL A 42 0.18 -5.98 13.69
C VAL A 42 1.05 -5.80 14.93
N GLN A 43 0.54 -5.08 15.94
CA GLN A 43 1.27 -4.85 17.18
C GLN A 43 1.62 -6.16 17.89
N ILE A 44 0.64 -7.06 18.05
CA ILE A 44 0.85 -8.38 18.67
C ILE A 44 1.85 -9.22 17.87
N THR A 45 1.81 -9.14 16.55
CA THR A 45 2.74 -9.89 15.67
C THR A 45 4.17 -9.36 15.80
N SER A 46 4.33 -8.04 15.90
CA SER A 46 5.62 -7.39 16.11
C SER A 46 6.20 -7.68 17.49
N GLU A 47 5.37 -7.69 18.55
CA GLU A 47 5.81 -7.99 19.92
C GLU A 47 6.30 -9.43 20.07
N ASN A 48 5.73 -10.37 19.31
CA ASN A 48 6.06 -11.79 19.38
C ASN A 48 7.06 -12.25 18.31
N ASN A 49 7.58 -11.34 17.45
CA ASN A 49 8.50 -11.64 16.35
C ASN A 49 8.09 -12.87 15.51
N LEU A 50 6.79 -12.96 15.18
CA LEU A 50 6.20 -14.16 14.54
C LEU A 50 6.55 -14.34 13.06
N GLY A 51 7.40 -13.48 12.50
CA GLY A 51 7.83 -13.50 11.10
C GLY A 51 7.30 -12.31 10.31
N GLU A 52 8.15 -11.73 9.49
CA GLU A 52 7.86 -10.52 8.71
C GLU A 52 6.83 -10.77 7.60
N GLY A 53 6.72 -12.00 7.10
CA GLY A 53 5.70 -12.38 6.12
C GLY A 53 4.28 -12.15 6.62
N ILE A 54 3.99 -12.49 7.90
CA ILE A 54 2.67 -12.23 8.50
C ILE A 54 2.41 -10.72 8.62
N ILE A 55 3.41 -9.95 9.05
CA ILE A 55 3.27 -8.50 9.21
C ILE A 55 2.90 -7.87 7.87
N ILE A 56 3.58 -8.27 6.79
CA ILE A 56 3.29 -7.83 5.42
C ILE A 56 1.86 -8.21 5.02
N LYS A 57 1.44 -9.46 5.24
CA LYS A 57 0.08 -9.90 4.91
C LYS A 57 -1.00 -9.14 5.67
N ILE A 58 -0.80 -8.88 6.97
CA ILE A 58 -1.76 -8.06 7.75
C ILE A 58 -1.77 -6.62 7.23
N LYS A 59 -0.61 -6.02 6.91
CA LYS A 59 -0.52 -4.66 6.35
C LYS A 59 -1.18 -4.53 4.98
N PHE A 60 -1.08 -5.54 4.12
CA PHE A 60 -1.86 -5.59 2.88
C PHE A 60 -3.35 -5.52 3.15
N ASN A 61 -3.83 -6.37 4.06
CA ASN A 61 -5.25 -6.40 4.43
C ASN A 61 -5.72 -5.08 5.06
N ILE A 62 -4.88 -4.41 5.87
CA ILE A 62 -5.18 -3.06 6.37
C ILE A 62 -5.36 -2.09 5.20
N THR A 63 -4.45 -2.11 4.24
CA THR A 63 -4.50 -1.20 3.08
C THR A 63 -5.76 -1.41 2.25
N THR A 64 -6.16 -2.66 2.01
CA THR A 64 -7.40 -2.95 1.29
C THR A 64 -8.65 -2.64 2.14
N SER A 65 -8.62 -2.88 3.45
CA SER A 65 -9.72 -2.51 4.35
C SER A 65 -9.89 -0.99 4.48
N LEU A 66 -8.81 -0.21 4.39
CA LEU A 66 -8.86 1.25 4.33
C LEU A 66 -9.55 1.74 3.05
N TYR A 67 -9.34 1.06 1.92
CA TYR A 67 -10.05 1.38 0.67
C TYR A 67 -11.55 1.09 0.80
N ASP A 68 -11.91 -0.06 1.37
CA ASP A 68 -13.32 -0.44 1.61
C ASP A 68 -14.04 0.47 2.62
N TYR A 69 -13.33 1.31 3.36
CA TYR A 69 -13.93 2.24 4.32
C TYR A 69 -15.04 3.07 3.66
N ASN A 70 -14.82 3.50 2.42
CA ASN A 70 -15.80 4.24 1.64
C ASN A 70 -16.72 3.27 0.86
N PRO A 71 -18.02 3.15 1.22
CA PRO A 71 -18.98 2.31 0.47
C PRO A 71 -19.30 2.82 -0.92
N ASN A 72 -19.18 4.13 -1.13
CA ASN A 72 -19.46 4.72 -2.41
C ASN A 72 -18.14 4.99 -3.13
N LEU A 73 -17.92 4.30 -4.26
CA LEU A 73 -16.74 4.46 -5.09
C LEU A 73 -16.63 5.88 -5.68
N ALA A 74 -17.75 6.60 -5.77
CA ALA A 74 -17.82 7.97 -6.30
C ALA A 74 -17.51 9.05 -5.25
N THR A 75 -17.53 8.73 -3.96
CA THR A 75 -17.15 9.69 -2.91
C THR A 75 -15.66 9.59 -2.63
N TYR A 76 -14.98 10.73 -2.51
CA TYR A 76 -13.58 10.78 -2.15
C TYR A 76 -13.35 10.51 -0.66
N MET A 77 -12.16 10.02 -0.34
CA MET A 77 -11.70 9.69 1.00
C MET A 77 -11.43 10.93 1.82
N LYS A 78 -11.85 10.89 3.10
CA LYS A 78 -11.53 11.95 4.03
C LYS A 78 -10.00 12.10 4.17
N PRO A 79 -9.46 13.32 4.30
CA PRO A 79 -8.02 13.56 4.39
C PRO A 79 -7.32 12.72 5.48
N GLU A 80 -7.97 12.54 6.64
CA GLU A 80 -7.43 11.70 7.73
C GLU A 80 -7.22 10.23 7.33
N MET A 81 -8.13 9.67 6.54
CA MET A 81 -8.04 8.28 6.07
C MET A 81 -7.08 8.15 4.90
N TRP A 82 -7.04 9.16 4.03
CA TRP A 82 -6.06 9.27 2.96
C TRP A 82 -4.63 9.24 3.50
N GLN A 83 -4.35 10.06 4.52
CA GLN A 83 -3.02 10.11 5.14
C GLN A 83 -2.66 8.75 5.77
N LYS A 84 -3.57 8.15 6.54
CA LYS A 84 -3.35 6.80 7.12
C LYS A 84 -3.06 5.75 6.06
N ARG A 85 -3.68 5.85 4.90
CA ARG A 85 -3.45 4.94 3.78
C ARG A 85 -2.06 5.16 3.16
N MET A 86 -1.68 6.41 2.93
CA MET A 86 -0.34 6.77 2.46
C MET A 86 0.75 6.28 3.41
N ASP A 87 0.55 6.44 4.72
CA ASP A 87 1.46 5.96 5.74
C ASP A 87 1.56 4.42 5.73
N CYS A 88 0.43 3.70 5.63
CA CYS A 88 0.42 2.24 5.56
C CYS A 88 1.16 1.71 4.32
N ILE A 89 0.97 2.34 3.15
CA ILE A 89 1.67 1.95 1.91
C ILE A 89 3.17 2.21 2.06
N ASN A 90 3.57 3.35 2.59
CA ASN A 90 4.98 3.68 2.81
C ASN A 90 5.66 2.72 3.79
N GLU A 91 5.01 2.39 4.90
CA GLU A 91 5.50 1.40 5.86
C GLU A 91 5.62 0.00 5.24
N LEU A 92 4.64 -0.41 4.44
CA LEU A 92 4.67 -1.67 3.71
C LEU A 92 5.90 -1.72 2.77
N MET A 93 6.11 -0.66 1.99
CA MET A 93 7.28 -0.56 1.11
C MET A 93 8.60 -0.56 1.90
N ASN A 94 8.67 0.13 3.05
CA ASN A 94 9.86 0.12 3.90
C ASN A 94 10.23 -1.30 4.36
N ILE A 95 9.24 -2.09 4.79
CA ILE A 95 9.47 -3.48 5.24
C ILE A 95 9.90 -4.36 4.07
N LEU A 96 9.32 -4.17 2.89
CA LEU A 96 9.68 -4.92 1.69
C LEU A 96 11.10 -4.61 1.18
N PHE A 97 11.54 -3.35 1.28
CA PHE A 97 12.91 -2.96 0.94
C PHE A 97 13.93 -3.41 1.98
N ALA A 98 13.57 -3.39 3.27
CA ALA A 98 14.44 -3.89 4.34
C ALA A 98 14.70 -5.40 4.22
N ASN A 99 13.77 -6.14 3.63
CA ASN A 99 13.79 -7.61 3.59
C ASN A 99 13.81 -8.14 2.14
N PRO A 100 14.98 -8.16 1.49
CA PRO A 100 15.11 -8.59 0.10
C PRO A 100 14.77 -10.08 -0.11
N ASN A 101 14.75 -10.89 0.95
CA ASN A 101 14.41 -12.31 0.88
C ASN A 101 12.89 -12.58 0.78
N ILE A 102 12.07 -11.54 0.88
CA ILE A 102 10.60 -11.63 0.76
C ILE A 102 10.18 -11.30 -0.67
N PHE A 103 9.41 -12.22 -1.27
CA PHE A 103 8.77 -12.05 -2.56
C PHE A 103 7.28 -11.93 -2.37
N VAL A 104 6.69 -10.87 -2.93
CA VAL A 104 5.24 -10.73 -3.03
C VAL A 104 4.85 -11.13 -4.44
N ARG A 105 3.96 -12.12 -4.57
CA ARG A 105 3.44 -12.55 -5.87
C ARG A 105 1.95 -12.82 -5.79
N GLU A 106 1.21 -12.35 -6.80
CA GLU A 106 -0.23 -12.57 -6.93
C GLU A 106 -0.55 -14.03 -7.32
N ASN A 107 0.34 -14.69 -8.07
CA ASN A 107 0.14 -16.03 -8.64
C ASN A 107 0.41 -17.21 -7.68
N ILE A 108 0.57 -16.97 -6.37
CA ILE A 108 0.77 -18.03 -5.39
C ILE A 108 -0.53 -18.19 -4.59
N LEU A 109 -1.09 -19.41 -4.53
CA LEU A 109 -2.25 -19.69 -3.68
C LEU A 109 -1.90 -19.38 -2.22
N GLU A 110 -2.87 -18.84 -1.46
CA GLU A 110 -2.73 -18.57 -0.02
C GLU A 110 -2.27 -19.81 0.79
N GLU A 111 -2.54 -21.02 0.28
CA GLU A 111 -2.14 -22.30 0.88
C GLU A 111 -0.65 -22.67 0.67
N SER A 112 0.00 -22.04 -0.31
CA SER A 112 1.41 -22.21 -0.68
C SER A 112 2.31 -21.10 -0.14
N GLU A 113 1.78 -20.23 0.74
CA GLU A 113 2.54 -19.19 1.40
C GLU A 113 3.58 -19.79 2.36
N ASN A 114 4.86 -19.67 2.00
CA ASN A 114 5.97 -19.96 2.91
C ASN A 114 6.16 -18.79 3.88
N MET A 115 5.32 -18.76 4.92
CA MET A 115 5.35 -17.71 5.96
C MET A 115 6.25 -18.06 7.16
N HIS A 116 6.74 -19.30 7.24
CA HIS A 116 7.49 -19.83 8.39
C HIS A 116 8.88 -20.38 8.01
N ASN A 117 9.09 -20.85 6.79
CA ASN A 117 10.32 -21.56 6.45
C ASN A 117 11.49 -20.58 6.22
N THR A 118 12.34 -20.38 7.22
CA THR A 118 13.56 -19.56 7.16
C THR A 118 14.59 -20.09 6.13
N ASP A 119 14.47 -21.36 5.72
CA ASP A 119 15.35 -22.01 4.74
C ASP A 119 14.95 -21.76 3.26
N GLN A 120 13.78 -21.17 3.00
CA GLN A 120 13.33 -20.79 1.65
C GLN A 120 12.86 -19.34 1.62
N SER A 121 12.95 -18.71 0.44
CA SER A 121 12.47 -17.33 0.25
C SER A 121 11.00 -17.20 0.67
N LEU A 122 10.67 -16.23 1.51
CA LEU A 122 9.29 -16.04 1.99
C LEU A 122 8.45 -15.50 0.84
N CYS A 123 7.42 -16.25 0.47
CA CYS A 123 6.46 -15.84 -0.56
C CYS A 123 5.14 -15.46 0.09
N VAL A 124 4.72 -14.20 -0.08
CA VAL A 124 3.43 -13.67 0.40
C VAL A 124 2.49 -13.50 -0.79
N CYS A 125 1.25 -14.00 -0.69
CA CYS A 125 0.23 -13.77 -1.70
C CYS A 125 -0.22 -12.31 -1.62
N GLY A 126 -0.09 -11.59 -2.72
CA GLY A 126 -0.54 -10.21 -2.83
C GLY A 126 -0.03 -9.53 -4.10
N CYS A 127 -0.65 -8.42 -4.45
CA CYS A 127 -0.21 -7.55 -5.53
C CYS A 127 0.16 -6.19 -4.92
N ILE A 128 1.42 -5.77 -5.06
CA ILE A 128 1.87 -4.43 -4.61
C ILE A 128 1.31 -3.34 -5.53
N PHE A 129 1.02 -3.69 -6.77
CA PHE A 129 0.52 -2.75 -7.76
C PHE A 129 -0.93 -2.30 -7.47
N THR A 130 -1.84 -3.22 -7.12
CA THR A 130 -3.26 -2.87 -6.88
C THR A 130 -3.47 -1.77 -5.83
N PRO A 131 -2.83 -1.80 -4.64
CA PRO A 131 -2.97 -0.73 -3.66
C PRO A 131 -2.54 0.66 -4.17
N VAL A 132 -1.55 0.70 -5.07
CA VAL A 132 -0.99 1.92 -5.66
C VAL A 132 -1.90 2.44 -6.77
N GLU A 133 -2.45 1.56 -7.60
CA GLU A 133 -3.46 1.93 -8.60
C GLU A 133 -4.70 2.52 -7.93
N GLN A 134 -5.20 1.84 -6.89
CA GLN A 134 -6.33 2.34 -6.11
C GLN A 134 -6.00 3.64 -5.35
N MET A 135 -4.72 3.93 -5.08
CA MET A 135 -4.28 5.17 -4.45
C MET A 135 -4.31 6.31 -5.48
N ASP A 136 -3.82 6.06 -6.69
CA ASP A 136 -3.85 6.99 -7.83
C ASP A 136 -5.29 7.37 -8.25
N GLU A 137 -6.19 6.37 -8.31
CA GLU A 137 -7.62 6.61 -8.55
C GLU A 137 -8.26 7.48 -7.47
N GLU A 138 -7.89 7.25 -6.20
CA GLU A 138 -8.43 7.99 -5.08
C GLU A 138 -7.91 9.44 -5.06
N PHE A 139 -6.63 9.65 -5.38
CA PHE A 139 -6.07 10.98 -5.57
C PHE A 139 -6.81 11.74 -6.68
N THR A 140 -7.03 11.10 -7.83
CA THR A 140 -7.78 11.67 -8.94
C THR A 140 -9.20 12.07 -8.51
N LYS A 141 -9.87 11.21 -7.72
CA LYS A 141 -11.20 11.51 -7.16
C LYS A 141 -11.20 12.69 -6.20
N ILE A 142 -10.19 12.82 -5.34
CA ILE A 142 -10.04 13.99 -4.46
C ILE A 142 -9.95 15.26 -5.31
N MET A 143 -9.04 15.28 -6.28
CA MET A 143 -8.82 16.44 -7.16
C MET A 143 -10.05 16.82 -7.99
N GLN A 144 -10.87 15.86 -8.41
CA GLN A 144 -12.11 16.12 -9.15
C GLN A 144 -13.23 16.73 -8.29
N ASN A 145 -13.24 16.47 -6.99
CA ASN A 145 -14.31 16.91 -6.09
C ASN A 145 -13.94 18.18 -5.29
N THR A 146 -12.70 18.65 -5.37
CA THR A 146 -12.25 19.90 -4.75
C THR A 146 -12.43 21.07 -5.71
N ASP A 147 -12.89 22.22 -5.20
CA ASP A 147 -13.04 23.45 -6.00
C ASP A 147 -11.67 23.95 -6.50
N PRO A 148 -11.45 24.08 -7.83
CA PRO A 148 -10.17 24.52 -8.41
C PRO A 148 -9.71 25.91 -7.98
N HIS A 149 -10.62 26.76 -7.52
CA HIS A 149 -10.31 28.12 -7.06
C HIS A 149 -10.07 28.22 -5.55
N SER A 150 -10.22 27.11 -4.82
CA SER A 150 -10.03 27.06 -3.37
C SER A 150 -8.57 26.89 -2.99
N GLN A 151 -8.23 27.30 -1.77
CA GLN A 151 -6.92 27.01 -1.18
C GLN A 151 -6.74 25.50 -0.93
N GLU A 152 -7.83 24.79 -0.60
CA GLU A 152 -7.81 23.34 -0.36
C GLU A 152 -7.31 22.56 -1.59
N TYR A 153 -7.62 23.02 -2.81
CA TYR A 153 -7.10 22.41 -4.04
C TYR A 153 -5.57 22.46 -4.10
N VAL A 154 -4.98 23.60 -3.73
CA VAL A 154 -3.51 23.75 -3.69
C VAL A 154 -2.90 22.88 -2.60
N GLU A 155 -3.60 22.70 -1.47
CA GLU A 155 -3.15 21.81 -0.40
C GLU A 155 -3.16 20.34 -0.83
N HIS A 156 -4.22 19.87 -1.47
CA HIS A 156 -4.28 18.51 -2.02
C HIS A 156 -3.28 18.30 -3.17
N LEU A 157 -3.04 19.32 -4.01
CA LEU A 157 -2.05 19.22 -5.08
C LEU A 157 -0.62 19.03 -4.55
N LYS A 158 -0.30 19.51 -3.34
CA LYS A 158 1.02 19.25 -2.73
C LYS A 158 1.24 17.76 -2.43
N ASP A 159 0.19 17.00 -2.20
CA ASP A 159 0.27 15.56 -1.94
C ASP A 159 0.65 14.76 -3.21
N GLU A 160 0.51 15.35 -4.40
CA GLU A 160 0.93 14.74 -5.67
C GLU A 160 2.40 14.31 -5.65
N ALA A 161 3.28 15.10 -5.03
CA ALA A 161 4.70 14.77 -4.90
C ALA A 161 4.91 13.49 -4.07
N GLN A 162 4.10 13.29 -3.03
CA GLN A 162 4.14 12.08 -2.21
C GLN A 162 3.64 10.87 -2.99
N VAL A 163 2.56 11.04 -3.77
CA VAL A 163 2.02 10.01 -4.67
C VAL A 163 3.07 9.59 -5.71
N CYS A 164 3.72 10.55 -6.37
CA CYS A 164 4.80 10.27 -7.34
C CYS A 164 5.95 9.51 -6.68
N THR A 165 6.37 9.93 -5.48
CA THR A 165 7.44 9.25 -4.73
C THR A 165 7.07 7.79 -4.43
N VAL A 166 5.83 7.52 -4.02
CA VAL A 166 5.36 6.14 -3.76
C VAL A 166 5.36 5.31 -5.05
N ILE A 167 4.90 5.88 -6.17
CA ILE A 167 4.89 5.21 -7.47
C ILE A 167 6.32 4.84 -7.91
N GLU A 168 7.27 5.78 -7.81
CA GLU A 168 8.68 5.55 -8.14
C GLU A 168 9.30 4.43 -7.27
N ARG A 169 8.99 4.42 -5.97
CA ARG A 169 9.46 3.37 -5.05
C ARG A 169 8.90 2.00 -5.44
N VAL A 170 7.63 1.92 -5.83
CA VAL A 170 7.00 0.67 -6.25
C VAL A 170 7.55 0.20 -7.59
N GLN A 171 7.81 1.13 -8.51
CA GLN A 171 8.47 0.85 -9.78
C GLN A 171 9.85 0.22 -9.55
N HIS A 172 10.70 0.82 -8.73
CA HIS A 172 12.02 0.25 -8.42
C HIS A 172 11.91 -1.16 -7.83
N TYR A 173 10.93 -1.40 -6.95
CA TYR A 173 10.72 -2.74 -6.39
C TYR A 173 10.31 -3.76 -7.46
N LEU A 174 9.40 -3.38 -8.36
CA LEU A 174 8.88 -4.28 -9.41
C LEU A 174 9.87 -4.48 -10.56
N GLU A 175 10.77 -3.53 -10.83
CA GLU A 175 11.88 -3.74 -11.76
C GLU A 175 12.84 -4.85 -11.29
N GLU A 176 13.06 -4.99 -9.98
CA GLU A 176 13.94 -6.02 -9.43
C GLU A 176 13.25 -7.39 -9.27
N LYS A 177 11.97 -7.39 -8.88
CA LYS A 177 11.28 -8.61 -8.39
C LYS A 177 9.96 -8.94 -9.09
N GLY A 178 9.43 -8.01 -9.89
CA GLY A 178 8.11 -8.10 -10.49
C GLY A 178 8.07 -8.98 -11.74
N THR A 179 6.86 -9.24 -12.21
CA THR A 179 6.61 -9.88 -13.50
C THR A 179 6.53 -8.85 -14.62
N THR A 180 6.75 -9.28 -15.87
CA THR A 180 6.70 -8.38 -17.04
C THR A 180 5.36 -7.65 -17.17
N GLU A 181 4.24 -8.30 -16.82
CA GLU A 181 2.92 -7.68 -16.89
C GLU A 181 2.75 -6.56 -15.87
N GLU A 182 3.13 -6.81 -14.61
CA GLU A 182 3.11 -5.80 -13.54
C GLU A 182 4.02 -4.62 -13.88
N ILE A 183 5.23 -4.90 -14.38
CA ILE A 183 6.20 -3.88 -14.79
C ILE A 183 5.61 -2.95 -15.86
N CYS A 184 4.99 -3.50 -16.91
CA CYS A 184 4.35 -2.72 -17.96
C CYS A 184 3.27 -1.78 -17.41
N CYS A 185 2.41 -2.29 -16.52
CA CYS A 185 1.35 -1.51 -15.90
C CYS A 185 1.89 -0.41 -14.97
N VAL A 186 2.99 -0.68 -14.27
CA VAL A 186 3.62 0.30 -13.37
C VAL A 186 4.28 1.42 -14.13
N TYR A 187 4.99 1.14 -15.24
CA TYR A 187 5.61 2.17 -16.07
C TYR A 187 4.62 3.20 -16.61
N LEU A 188 3.36 2.81 -16.83
CA LEU A 188 2.33 3.73 -17.27
C LEU A 188 2.05 4.83 -16.22
N ARG A 189 2.16 4.52 -14.92
CA ARG A 189 1.78 5.44 -13.83
C ARG A 189 2.68 6.68 -13.73
N PRO A 190 4.02 6.59 -13.64
CA PRO A 190 4.88 7.77 -13.66
C PRO A 190 4.68 8.63 -14.91
N ILE A 191 4.46 8.00 -16.07
CA ILE A 191 4.20 8.71 -17.33
C ILE A 191 2.93 9.55 -17.20
N LEU A 192 1.85 8.98 -16.67
CA LEU A 192 0.59 9.69 -16.42
C LEU A 192 0.74 10.88 -15.47
N HIS A 193 1.70 10.86 -14.53
CA HIS A 193 1.99 11.97 -13.61
C HIS A 193 3.00 12.99 -14.15
N THR A 194 3.65 12.71 -15.28
CA THR A 194 4.74 13.54 -15.80
C THR A 194 4.42 14.15 -17.17
N TYR A 195 3.56 13.53 -17.99
CA TYR A 195 3.36 13.93 -19.39
C TYR A 195 2.86 15.37 -19.60
N TYR A 196 2.14 15.94 -18.62
CA TYR A 196 1.65 17.32 -18.66
C TYR A 196 2.57 18.34 -17.99
N LYS A 197 3.63 17.89 -17.29
CA LYS A 197 4.55 18.77 -16.56
C LYS A 197 5.69 19.21 -17.47
N PHE A 198 5.89 20.52 -17.57
CA PHE A 198 7.03 21.06 -18.29
C PHE A 198 8.32 20.90 -17.47
N ASP A 199 9.35 20.33 -18.07
CA ASP A 199 10.65 20.16 -17.42
C ASP A 199 11.48 21.46 -17.45
N TYR A 200 11.31 22.26 -16.40
CA TYR A 200 12.12 23.46 -16.19
C TYR A 200 13.60 23.16 -15.95
N LYS A 201 13.96 21.98 -15.45
CA LYS A 201 15.37 21.62 -15.17
C LYS A 201 16.10 21.32 -16.48
N ALA A 202 15.46 20.65 -17.43
CA ALA A 202 16.02 20.46 -18.78
C ALA A 202 16.27 21.79 -19.49
N LEU A 203 15.33 22.75 -19.37
CA LEU A 203 15.51 24.09 -19.90
C LEU A 203 16.65 24.85 -19.20
N GLN A 204 16.77 24.75 -17.88
CA GLN A 204 17.90 25.38 -17.17
C GLN A 204 19.25 24.80 -17.60
N ARG A 205 19.35 23.48 -17.79
CA ARG A 205 20.56 22.81 -18.27
C ARG A 205 20.99 23.25 -19.66
N SER A 206 20.05 23.58 -20.56
CA SER A 206 20.38 24.12 -21.89
C SER A 206 20.78 25.59 -21.86
N LEU A 207 20.40 26.32 -20.81
CA LEU A 207 20.72 27.74 -20.62
C LEU A 207 22.04 27.98 -19.89
N THR A 208 22.48 27.08 -19.01
CA THR A 208 23.84 27.11 -18.44
C THR A 208 24.85 26.54 -19.45
N PRO A 209 25.79 27.35 -19.96
CA PRO A 209 26.90 26.83 -20.76
C PRO A 209 27.73 25.87 -19.89
N ALA A 210 28.21 24.77 -20.47
CA ALA A 210 29.22 23.95 -19.83
C ALA A 210 30.45 24.84 -19.56
N GLU A 211 30.71 25.14 -18.30
CA GLU A 211 31.97 25.78 -17.88
C GLU A 211 33.11 24.83 -18.26
N GLY A 212 33.91 25.26 -19.24
CA GLY A 212 35.15 24.60 -19.66
C GLY A 212 36.34 25.01 -18.82
#